data_AF-A0A7R9MVB8-F1
#
_entry.id   AF-A0A7R9MVB8-F1
#
_cell.length_a   1.000
_cell.length_b   1.000
_cell.length_c   1.000
_cell.angle_alpha   90.00
_cell.angle_beta   90.00
_cell.angle_gamma   90.00
#
_symmetry.space_group_name_H-M   'P 1'
#
loop_
_entity.id
_entity.type
_entity.pdbx_description
1 polymer ?
#
loop_
_entity_poly.entity_id
_entity_poly.type
_entity_poly.pdbx_seq_one_letter_code
_entity_poly.pdbx_strand_id
1 'polypeptide(L)'
;MSRRRPLDEESNEYTHGDDRPRKRRRNEFESEEGLESRLESLIIRIGEKSTSSIETNIEGLAKVLTADLDNSKTKIIQIICECVAKYPEKTCIYSTLIGLLNAKNYSIGG
;
A
#
# COMPACT_ATOMS: atom_id res chain seq x y z
N MET A 1 -31.73 40.72 -34.40
CA MET A 1 -33.00 40.00 -34.62
C MET A 1 -33.14 38.93 -33.55
N SER A 2 -34.34 38.81 -32.98
CA SER A 2 -34.86 37.66 -32.24
C SER A 2 -34.15 37.25 -30.94
N ARG A 3 -34.84 36.89 -29.87
CA ARG A 3 -36.26 36.88 -29.52
C ARG A 3 -36.23 36.71 -28.01
N ARG A 4 -36.96 37.57 -27.29
CA ARG A 4 -37.28 37.38 -25.88
C ARG A 4 -37.84 35.97 -25.69
N ARG A 5 -37.34 35.20 -24.73
CA ARG A 5 -38.09 34.09 -24.12
C ARG A 5 -38.46 34.49 -22.69
N PRO A 6 -39.73 34.31 -22.27
CA PRO A 6 -40.20 34.70 -20.94
C PRO A 6 -39.63 33.78 -19.87
N LEU A 7 -39.40 34.33 -18.68
CA LEU A 7 -39.18 33.59 -17.45
C LEU A 7 -40.53 33.03 -17.01
N ASP A 8 -40.70 31.71 -17.08
CA ASP A 8 -41.77 31.04 -16.36
C ASP A 8 -41.26 30.72 -14.95
N GLU A 9 -41.99 31.24 -13.98
CA GLU A 9 -41.91 30.95 -12.55
C GLU A 9 -42.20 29.46 -12.30
N GLU A 10 -41.29 28.74 -11.65
CA GLU A 10 -41.69 27.73 -10.66
C GLU A 10 -40.57 27.40 -9.68
N SER A 11 -40.70 27.98 -8.48
CA SER A 11 -40.46 27.36 -7.17
C SER A 11 -39.37 26.28 -7.05
N ASN A 12 -38.23 26.65 -6.47
CA ASN A 12 -37.82 26.06 -5.18
C ASN A 12 -36.61 26.79 -4.59
N GLU A 13 -36.89 27.72 -3.69
CA GLU A 13 -35.93 28.26 -2.74
C GLU A 13 -35.85 27.30 -1.55
N TYR A 14 -34.81 26.48 -1.50
CA TYR A 14 -34.23 25.98 -0.25
C TYR A 14 -32.72 25.97 -0.39
N THR A 15 -32.10 27.00 0.19
CA THR A 15 -30.71 27.09 0.59
C THR A 15 -30.29 25.83 1.34
N HIS A 16 -29.23 25.14 0.90
CA HIS A 16 -28.33 24.41 1.79
C HIS A 16 -26.92 24.50 1.21
N GLY A 17 -26.07 25.26 1.91
CA GLY A 17 -24.67 25.39 1.60
C GLY A 17 -23.99 24.03 1.70
N ASP A 18 -23.29 23.65 0.63
CA ASP A 18 -22.32 22.58 0.67
C ASP A 18 -21.15 22.99 -0.23
N ASP A 19 -20.39 23.99 0.26
CA ASP A 19 -18.97 24.13 -0.03
C ASP A 19 -18.27 22.86 0.47
N ARG A 20 -18.46 21.75 -0.26
CA ARG A 20 -17.62 20.59 -0.16
C ARG A 20 -16.37 20.93 -0.98
N PRO A 21 -15.23 21.31 -0.36
CA PRO A 21 -13.99 21.34 -1.11
C PRO A 21 -13.83 19.92 -1.63
N ARG A 22 -13.90 19.76 -2.97
CA ARG A 22 -13.57 18.51 -3.66
C ARG A 22 -12.20 18.14 -3.14
N LYS A 23 -12.17 17.22 -2.18
CA LYS A 23 -10.98 16.73 -1.50
C LYS A 23 -10.14 16.18 -2.64
N ARG A 24 -9.18 17.00 -3.09
CA ARG A 24 -8.18 16.62 -4.06
C ARG A 24 -7.73 15.25 -3.58
N ARG A 25 -7.87 14.23 -4.43
CA ARG A 25 -7.21 12.94 -4.24
C ARG A 25 -5.74 13.28 -4.05
N ARG A 26 -5.34 13.53 -2.81
CA ARG A 26 -3.94 13.63 -2.42
C ARG A 26 -3.38 12.30 -2.90
N ASN A 27 -2.31 12.34 -3.67
CA ASN A 27 -1.62 11.15 -4.14
C ASN A 27 -1.27 10.30 -2.92
N GLU A 28 -2.17 9.42 -2.51
CA GLU A 28 -1.93 8.36 -1.54
C GLU A 28 -0.80 7.46 -2.06
N PHE A 29 -0.56 7.50 -3.38
CA PHE A 29 0.56 6.85 -4.01
C PHE A 29 1.94 7.39 -3.63
N GLU A 30 2.01 8.65 -3.21
CA GLU A 30 3.24 9.34 -2.82
C GLU A 30 3.34 9.55 -1.31
N SER A 31 2.32 9.16 -0.54
CA SER A 31 2.38 9.21 0.93
C SER A 31 3.10 7.97 1.49
N GLU A 32 3.77 8.17 2.62
CA GLU A 32 4.45 7.11 3.37
C GLU A 32 3.48 5.97 3.72
N GLU A 33 2.26 6.30 4.14
CA GLU A 33 1.17 5.34 4.42
C GLU A 33 0.81 4.47 3.21
N GLY A 34 0.83 5.02 2.00
CA GLY A 34 0.50 4.27 0.79
C GLY A 34 1.63 3.35 0.33
N LEU A 35 2.88 3.68 0.65
CA LEU A 35 4.02 2.77 0.45
C LEU A 35 3.94 1.59 1.42
N GLU A 36 3.64 1.85 2.69
CA GLU A 36 3.49 0.81 3.71
C GLU A 36 2.42 -0.22 3.35
N SER A 37 1.22 0.25 2.96
CA SER A 37 0.12 -0.62 2.56
C SER A 37 0.49 -1.52 1.35
N ARG A 38 1.35 -1.04 0.45
CA ARG A 38 1.87 -1.85 -0.65
C ARG A 38 2.87 -2.88 -0.21
N LEU A 39 3.81 -2.50 0.65
CA LEU A 39 4.81 -3.44 1.19
C LEU A 39 4.12 -4.59 1.93
N GLU A 40 3.13 -4.27 2.76
CA GLU A 40 2.30 -5.26 3.43
C GLU A 40 1.58 -6.17 2.41
N SER A 41 0.92 -5.59 1.40
CA SER A 41 0.23 -6.36 0.36
C SER A 41 1.16 -7.31 -0.40
N LEU A 42 2.40 -6.87 -0.68
CA LEU A 42 3.41 -7.69 -1.35
C LEU A 42 3.89 -8.84 -0.46
N ILE A 43 4.11 -8.58 0.84
CA ILE A 43 4.54 -9.60 1.81
C ILE A 43 3.43 -10.62 2.03
N ILE A 44 2.16 -10.23 2.14
CA ILE A 44 1.05 -11.16 2.35
C ILE A 44 0.88 -12.11 1.16
N ARG A 45 1.01 -11.60 -0.06
CA ARG A 45 0.79 -12.36 -1.31
C ARG A 45 1.89 -13.37 -1.63
N ILE A 46 3.00 -13.34 -0.92
CA ILE A 46 4.07 -14.32 -1.18
C ILE A 46 3.59 -15.74 -0.83
N GLY A 47 4.01 -16.71 -1.64
CA GLY A 47 3.54 -18.10 -1.53
C GLY A 47 2.19 -18.39 -2.19
N GLU A 48 1.52 -17.39 -2.76
CA GLU A 48 0.31 -17.62 -3.57
C GLU A 48 0.67 -18.12 -4.98
N LYS A 49 -0.35 -18.60 -5.70
CA LYS A 49 -0.18 -19.12 -7.06
C LYS A 49 0.40 -18.03 -7.98
N SER A 50 1.55 -18.33 -8.57
CA SER A 50 2.28 -17.44 -9.47
C SER A 50 2.77 -18.20 -10.69
N THR A 51 3.08 -17.48 -11.76
CA THR A 51 3.74 -18.02 -12.96
C THR A 51 5.24 -18.20 -12.76
N SER A 52 5.81 -17.50 -11.78
CA SER A 52 7.24 -17.55 -11.42
C SER A 52 7.45 -18.45 -10.21
N SER A 53 8.67 -18.98 -10.08
CA SER A 53 9.05 -19.82 -8.94
C SER A 53 8.98 -19.04 -7.63
N ILE A 54 8.77 -19.76 -6.51
CA ILE A 54 8.69 -19.14 -5.19
C ILE A 54 10.02 -18.49 -4.81
N GLU A 55 11.15 -19.11 -5.18
CA GLU A 55 12.50 -18.61 -4.95
C GLU A 55 12.69 -17.25 -5.65
N THR A 56 12.31 -17.16 -6.92
CA THR A 56 12.42 -15.94 -7.71
C THR A 56 11.59 -14.80 -7.09
N ASN A 57 10.38 -15.12 -6.61
CA ASN A 57 9.50 -14.15 -5.98
C ASN A 57 10.07 -13.65 -4.64
N ILE A 58 10.62 -14.55 -3.81
CA ILE A 58 11.26 -14.19 -2.53
C ILE A 58 12.49 -13.32 -2.78
N GLU A 59 13.37 -13.70 -3.70
CA GLU A 59 14.56 -12.90 -4.03
C GLU A 59 14.19 -11.53 -4.59
N GLY A 60 13.16 -11.47 -5.46
CA GLY A 60 12.63 -10.22 -5.99
C GLY A 60 12.12 -9.30 -4.89
N LEU A 61 11.30 -9.82 -3.98
CA LEU A 61 10.78 -9.05 -2.84
C LEU A 61 11.90 -8.60 -1.90
N ALA A 62 12.88 -9.45 -1.62
CA ALA A 62 14.02 -9.11 -0.78
C ALA A 62 14.80 -7.90 -1.35
N LYS A 63 14.99 -7.84 -2.67
CA LYS A 63 15.64 -6.69 -3.34
C LYS A 63 14.85 -5.40 -3.19
N VAL A 64 13.52 -5.47 -3.35
CA VAL A 64 12.62 -4.31 -3.17
C VAL A 64 12.69 -3.81 -1.73
N LEU A 65 12.48 -4.70 -0.75
CA LEU A 65 12.53 -4.35 0.66
C LEU A 65 13.89 -3.79 1.06
N THR A 66 14.99 -4.34 0.51
CA THR A 66 16.35 -3.85 0.80
C THR A 66 16.55 -2.39 0.40
N ALA A 67 15.95 -1.95 -0.72
CA ALA A 67 16.04 -0.56 -1.16
C ALA A 67 15.32 0.42 -0.22
N ASP A 68 14.27 -0.06 0.48
CA ASP A 68 13.45 0.74 1.40
C ASP A 68 13.90 0.64 2.86
N LEU A 69 14.88 -0.23 3.17
CA LEU A 69 15.34 -0.48 4.55
C LEU A 69 15.87 0.78 5.24
N ASP A 70 16.60 1.63 4.53
CA ASP A 70 17.25 2.80 5.14
C ASP A 70 16.24 3.80 5.72
N ASN A 71 15.03 3.85 5.15
CA ASN A 71 13.96 4.76 5.58
C ASN A 71 12.91 4.05 6.46
N SER A 72 12.72 2.74 6.32
CA SER A 72 11.55 2.04 6.86
C SER A 72 11.84 0.69 7.53
N LYS A 73 13.09 0.45 7.98
CA LYS A 73 13.50 -0.81 8.64
C LYS A 73 12.52 -1.29 9.72
N THR A 74 12.23 -0.46 10.72
CA THR A 74 11.39 -0.85 11.87
C THR A 74 9.99 -1.26 11.42
N LYS A 75 9.44 -0.55 10.42
CA LYS A 75 8.10 -0.82 9.88
C LYS A 75 8.06 -2.13 9.10
N ILE A 76 9.06 -2.39 8.27
CA ILE A 76 9.18 -3.67 7.53
C ILE A 76 9.23 -4.85 8.51
N ILE A 77 10.04 -4.73 9.56
CA ILE A 77 10.13 -5.79 10.60
C ILE A 77 8.78 -6.00 11.28
N GLN A 78 8.08 -4.92 11.66
CA GLN A 78 6.77 -5.02 12.29
C GLN A 78 5.75 -5.72 11.39
N ILE A 79 5.67 -5.33 10.10
CA ILE A 79 4.76 -5.95 9.13
C ILE A 79 5.06 -7.45 9.00
N ILE A 80 6.33 -7.84 8.91
CA ILE A 80 6.70 -9.26 8.79
C ILE A 80 6.32 -10.02 10.06
N CYS A 81 6.56 -9.47 11.25
CA CYS A 81 6.15 -10.09 12.52
C CYS A 81 4.63 -10.29 12.59
N GLU A 82 3.85 -9.30 12.17
CA GLU A 82 2.39 -9.42 12.10
C GLU A 82 1.96 -10.48 11.09
N CYS A 83 2.61 -10.56 9.93
CA CYS A 83 2.33 -11.58 8.92
C CYS A 83 2.60 -13.00 9.43
N VAL A 84 3.70 -13.21 10.16
CA VAL A 84 4.03 -14.52 10.76
C VAL A 84 2.97 -14.92 11.79
N ALA A 85 2.50 -13.97 12.61
CA ALA A 85 1.44 -14.24 13.59
C ALA A 85 0.08 -14.53 12.94
N LYS A 86 -0.27 -13.82 11.86
CA LYS A 86 -1.55 -13.98 11.14
C LYS A 86 -1.57 -15.19 10.21
N TYR A 87 -0.42 -15.56 9.63
CA TYR A 87 -0.29 -16.60 8.59
C TYR A 87 0.84 -17.60 8.93
N PRO A 88 0.70 -18.40 10.00
CA PRO A 88 1.74 -19.32 10.46
C PRO A 88 2.08 -20.41 9.44
N GLU A 89 1.15 -20.76 8.53
CA GLU A 89 1.39 -21.71 7.45
C GLU A 89 2.44 -21.23 6.42
N LYS A 90 2.70 -19.92 6.38
CA LYS A 90 3.73 -19.30 5.52
C LYS A 90 5.04 -19.03 6.25
N THR A 91 5.21 -19.48 7.50
CA THR A 91 6.38 -19.20 8.35
C THR A 91 7.72 -19.46 7.65
N CYS A 92 7.86 -20.60 6.96
CA CYS A 92 9.10 -20.91 6.24
C CYS A 92 9.44 -19.86 5.17
N ILE A 93 8.43 -19.32 4.49
CA ILE A 93 8.61 -18.29 3.47
C ILE A 93 9.08 -16.99 4.10
N TYR A 94 8.42 -16.55 5.17
CA TYR A 94 8.81 -15.33 5.90
C TYR A 94 10.21 -15.47 6.53
N SER A 95 10.54 -16.63 7.11
CA SER A 95 11.88 -16.88 7.66
C SER A 95 12.98 -16.80 6.58
N THR A 96 12.71 -17.30 5.38
CA THR A 96 13.63 -17.21 4.24
C THR A 96 13.82 -15.76 3.80
N LEU A 97 12.72 -15.00 3.71
CA LEU A 97 12.76 -13.56 3.38
C LEU A 97 13.61 -12.78 4.39
N ILE A 98 13.38 -12.97 5.70
CA ILE A 98 14.17 -12.32 6.75
C ILE A 98 15.65 -12.75 6.67
N GLY A 99 15.92 -14.03 6.41
CA GLY A 99 17.29 -14.53 6.22
C GLY A 99 18.02 -13.82 5.08
N LEU A 100 17.35 -13.58 3.95
CA LEU A 100 17.91 -12.82 2.82
C LEU A 100 18.13 -11.35 3.18
N LEU A 101 17.19 -10.71 3.89
CA LEU A 101 17.37 -9.34 4.36
C LEU A 101 18.55 -9.22 5.33
N ASN A 102 18.67 -10.17 6.25
CA ASN A 102 19.77 -10.21 7.21
C ASN A 102 21.13 -10.44 6.54
N ALA A 103 21.20 -11.27 5.50
CA ALA A 103 22.41 -11.47 4.71
C ALA A 103 22.87 -10.18 3.99
N LYS A 104 21.96 -9.24 3.72
CA LYS A 104 22.27 -7.93 3.14
C LYS A 104 22.58 -6.87 4.20
N ASN A 105 21.90 -6.92 5.34
CA ASN A 105 22.10 -6.00 6.43
C ASN A 105 21.94 -6.73 7.78
N TYR A 106 23.06 -7.14 8.38
CA TYR A 106 23.11 -7.90 9.62
C TYR A 106 22.43 -7.23 10.82
N SER A 107 22.19 -5.92 10.75
CA SER A 107 21.48 -5.21 11.82
C SER A 107 20.00 -5.58 11.91
N ILE A 108 19.45 -6.28 10.92
CA ILE A 108 18.02 -6.67 10.87
C ILE A 108 17.72 -7.90 11.72
N GLY A 109 18.65 -8.85 11.80
CA GLY A 109 18.43 -10.09 12.54
C GLY A 109 18.61 -9.97 14.07
N GLY A 110 19.00 -8.78 14.55
CA GLY A 110 19.25 -8.50 15.97
C GLY A 110 18.03 -7.97 16.72
#